data_AF-A0AAD5XF15-F1
#
_entry.id   AF-A0AAD5XF15-F1
#
_cell.length_a   1.000
_cell.length_b   1.000
_cell.length_c   1.000
_cell.angle_alpha   90.00
_cell.angle_beta   90.00
_cell.angle_gamma   90.00
#
_symmetry.space_group_name_H-M   'P 1'
#
loop_
_entity.id
_entity.type
_entity.pdbx_description
1 polymer ?
#
loop_
_entity_poly.entity_id
_entity_poly.type
_entity_poly.pdbx_seq_one_letter_code
_entity_poly.pdbx_strand_id
1 'polypeptide(L)'
;MTANNLINRNGAANSSSNSQGVGPMKPSSQNKPVSPGRSTKQPGNYKLARKKVAANQPPPKKTTDANTNISATLHFSHENEFAERNHLPESLQLLSAVDLPVSIVSLELESSSSSSQLVKSNTDVVQELTFVDAFAMDETYQLTSNTFRPLLETSKKLVMQMQSLMGYSVQIEPTDAQNFTLLAQKLNWAFENQRAVNLINARLFALSYATNIFNFAKTRHLQKSLTKGKAQIVKLEKTVTELNNECETQRIHSEEIKSNLETVQQVFVKTMGEYRVELDKQAEVIKNQQPVIESIQKTKLRHDLFVDVSILIASLYMINSFLVEYPLHILGQVTMKGASKPRRKFSYQAAKMAVLYFIMKRLKHLAGGYGLHNNIGSVFKYLRLIGGVVQSKLKAA
;
A
#
# COMPACT_ATOMS: atom_id res chain seq x y z
N MET A 1 29.37 47.09 47.92
CA MET A 1 28.34 46.39 47.14
C MET A 1 28.82 44.96 46.92
N THR A 2 28.17 43.85 47.25
CA THR A 2 27.19 43.50 48.28
C THR A 2 27.39 41.99 48.49
N ALA A 3 27.57 41.58 49.75
CA ALA A 3 27.35 40.27 50.39
C ALA A 3 27.58 38.93 49.64
N ASN A 4 28.52 38.16 50.17
CA ASN A 4 28.41 36.77 50.66
C ASN A 4 27.06 36.02 50.47
N ASN A 5 27.15 34.75 50.06
CA ASN A 5 26.53 33.66 50.81
C ASN A 5 27.21 32.30 50.53
N LEU A 6 27.96 31.84 51.54
CA LEU A 6 28.09 30.43 51.92
C LEU A 6 26.74 29.91 52.44
N ILE A 7 26.55 28.57 52.45
CA ILE A 7 25.73 27.70 53.32
C ILE A 7 25.15 26.57 52.45
N ASN A 8 25.13 25.27 52.77
CA ASN A 8 25.67 24.49 53.89
C ASN A 8 25.29 23.01 53.64
N ARG A 9 26.24 22.11 53.97
CA ARG A 9 26.11 20.84 54.71
C ARG A 9 25.01 19.79 54.43
N ASN A 10 25.56 18.57 54.30
CA ASN A 10 25.33 17.35 55.11
C ASN A 10 23.99 16.61 55.04
N GLY A 11 24.13 15.33 54.66
CA GLY A 11 23.30 14.23 55.13
C GLY A 11 24.13 12.94 55.08
N ALA A 12 24.88 12.69 56.15
CA ALA A 12 25.70 11.50 56.34
C ALA A 12 24.91 10.36 56.99
N ALA A 13 25.40 9.15 56.74
CA ALA A 13 25.46 7.99 57.64
C ALA A 13 24.17 7.23 57.95
N ASN A 14 24.18 5.94 57.58
CA ASN A 14 24.18 4.75 58.46
C ASN A 14 23.42 3.60 57.77
N SER A 15 23.70 2.32 57.95
CA SER A 15 24.86 1.53 58.33
C SER A 15 24.36 0.08 58.37
N SER A 16 25.29 -0.85 58.15
CA SER A 16 25.35 -2.17 58.80
C SER A 16 24.49 -3.35 58.31
N SER A 17 25.23 -4.48 58.33
CA SER A 17 24.85 -5.89 58.49
C SER A 17 24.45 -6.64 57.21
N ASN A 18 25.35 -7.43 56.61
CA ASN A 18 25.89 -8.71 57.08
C ASN A 18 24.81 -9.81 57.13
N SER A 19 24.78 -10.68 56.13
CA SER A 19 24.60 -12.11 56.40
C SER A 19 25.17 -12.96 55.26
N GLN A 20 25.94 -13.95 55.70
CA GLN A 20 26.53 -15.04 54.96
C GLN A 20 25.45 -15.92 54.33
N GLY A 21 25.76 -16.50 53.16
CA GLY A 21 24.89 -17.48 52.51
C GLY A 21 25.64 -18.27 51.44
N VAL A 22 26.80 -18.84 51.81
CA VAL A 22 27.49 -19.85 50.99
C VAL A 22 26.70 -21.16 51.11
N GLY A 23 25.95 -21.50 50.07
CA GLY A 23 25.27 -22.79 49.92
C GLY A 23 25.97 -23.66 48.86
N PRO A 24 26.12 -24.98 49.08
CA PRO A 24 27.01 -25.83 48.32
C PRO A 24 26.41 -26.29 46.98
N MET A 25 27.26 -26.32 45.95
CA MET A 25 27.01 -27.04 44.69
C MET A 25 26.89 -28.54 44.95
N LYS A 26 25.73 -29.11 44.62
CA LYS A 26 25.57 -30.56 44.39
C LYS A 26 26.11 -30.94 43.01
N PRO A 27 26.81 -32.08 42.87
CA PRO A 27 27.15 -32.66 41.57
C PRO A 27 26.15 -33.75 41.17
N SER A 28 26.34 -34.23 39.92
CA SER A 28 25.85 -35.49 39.34
C SER A 28 24.48 -35.42 38.65
N SER A 29 24.47 -35.51 37.30
CA SER A 29 24.12 -36.74 36.53
C SER A 29 22.61 -36.78 36.30
N GLN A 30 22.03 -36.96 35.11
CA GLN A 30 22.34 -37.85 34.00
C GLN A 30 21.32 -37.44 32.91
N ASN A 31 21.72 -37.09 31.69
CA ASN A 31 20.77 -37.06 30.57
C ASN A 31 21.40 -37.73 29.36
N LYS A 32 20.82 -38.90 29.02
CA LYS A 32 21.17 -39.74 27.88
C LYS A 32 20.90 -39.02 26.55
N PRO A 33 21.64 -39.35 25.48
CA PRO A 33 21.41 -38.80 24.15
C PRO A 33 20.21 -39.47 23.48
N VAL A 34 19.34 -38.63 22.90
CA VAL A 34 18.32 -39.02 21.91
C VAL A 34 19.04 -39.35 20.60
N SER A 35 18.84 -40.57 20.09
CA SER A 35 19.23 -40.95 18.73
C SER A 35 18.29 -40.33 17.70
N PRO A 36 18.78 -39.70 16.62
CA PRO A 36 18.00 -39.54 15.41
C PRO A 36 18.26 -40.71 14.47
N GLY A 37 17.24 -41.54 14.29
CA GLY A 37 17.18 -42.57 13.25
C GLY A 37 17.26 -41.93 11.87
N ARG A 38 18.31 -42.28 11.14
CA ARG A 38 18.50 -42.04 9.71
C ARG A 38 17.94 -43.25 8.96
N SER A 39 16.88 -43.09 8.18
CA SER A 39 16.56 -44.04 7.10
C SER A 39 15.73 -43.36 6.00
N THR A 40 16.49 -42.91 4.99
CA THR A 40 16.22 -43.07 3.55
C THR A 40 14.77 -43.26 3.10
N LYS A 41 14.17 -42.22 2.52
CA LYS A 41 13.25 -42.37 1.39
C LYS A 41 13.83 -41.70 0.15
N GLN A 42 13.90 -42.51 -0.89
CA GLN A 42 14.40 -42.22 -2.23
C GLN A 42 13.66 -41.06 -2.90
N PRO A 43 14.33 -40.28 -3.77
CA PRO A 43 13.63 -39.41 -4.71
C PRO A 43 13.08 -40.25 -5.88
N GLY A 44 11.76 -40.21 -6.04
CA GLY A 44 11.07 -40.77 -7.20
C GLY A 44 11.41 -40.00 -8.47
N ASN A 45 11.92 -40.73 -9.46
CA ASN A 45 12.02 -40.32 -10.85
C ASN A 45 10.64 -39.98 -11.42
N TYR A 46 10.37 -38.71 -11.69
CA TYR A 46 9.29 -38.31 -12.58
C TYR A 46 9.84 -38.05 -13.98
N LYS A 47 9.60 -39.03 -14.84
CA LYS A 47 9.85 -38.98 -16.29
C LYS A 47 8.99 -37.90 -16.94
N LEU A 48 9.66 -37.19 -17.85
CA LEU A 48 9.10 -36.36 -18.92
C LEU A 48 7.86 -36.99 -19.58
N ALA A 49 6.79 -36.20 -19.71
CA ALA A 49 5.82 -36.30 -20.79
C ALA A 49 5.63 -34.91 -21.41
N ARG A 50 6.50 -34.58 -22.37
CA ARG A 50 6.45 -33.33 -23.15
C ARG A 50 5.40 -33.52 -24.26
N LYS A 51 4.14 -33.23 -23.96
CA LYS A 51 3.06 -33.21 -24.97
C LYS A 51 3.13 -31.89 -25.74
N LYS A 52 3.62 -31.95 -26.98
CA LYS A 52 3.47 -30.88 -27.98
C LYS A 52 1.98 -30.65 -28.21
N VAL A 53 1.47 -29.48 -27.84
CA VAL A 53 0.21 -28.93 -28.36
C VAL A 53 0.57 -27.64 -29.06
N ALA A 54 0.53 -27.69 -30.38
CA ALA A 54 0.53 -26.53 -31.24
C ALA A 54 -0.82 -25.83 -31.08
N ALA A 55 -0.80 -24.58 -30.64
CA ALA A 55 -1.94 -23.68 -30.73
C ALA A 55 -1.44 -22.35 -31.28
N ASN A 56 -1.81 -22.11 -32.54
CA ASN A 56 -1.73 -20.82 -33.21
C ASN A 56 -2.43 -19.76 -32.35
N GLN A 57 -1.69 -18.77 -31.87
CA GLN A 57 -2.25 -17.48 -31.44
C GLN A 57 -1.60 -16.36 -32.26
N PRO A 58 -2.39 -15.47 -32.88
CA PRO A 58 -1.88 -14.32 -33.61
C PRO A 58 -1.36 -13.24 -32.64
N PRO A 59 -0.43 -12.38 -33.07
CA PRO A 59 0.22 -11.41 -32.21
C PRO A 59 -0.73 -10.29 -31.75
N PRO A 60 -0.59 -9.76 -30.53
CA PRO A 60 -1.34 -8.60 -30.09
C PRO A 60 -0.86 -7.34 -30.82
N LYS A 61 -1.83 -6.58 -31.33
CA LYS A 61 -1.64 -5.26 -31.94
C LYS A 61 -1.08 -4.30 -30.89
N LYS A 62 0.02 -3.61 -31.24
CA LYS A 62 0.49 -2.41 -30.55
C LYS A 62 -0.61 -1.34 -30.60
N THR A 63 -1.22 -1.04 -29.47
CA THR A 63 -1.99 0.19 -29.28
C THR A 63 -1.04 1.28 -28.82
N THR A 64 -0.96 2.31 -29.64
CA THR A 64 -0.25 3.57 -29.41
C THR A 64 -1.09 4.39 -28.43
N ASP A 65 -0.64 4.53 -27.19
CA ASP A 65 -1.29 5.42 -26.24
C ASP A 65 -0.91 6.87 -26.57
N ALA A 66 -1.79 7.52 -27.31
CA ALA A 66 -1.81 8.96 -27.50
C ALA A 66 -2.28 9.61 -26.18
N ASN A 67 -1.29 10.10 -25.42
CA ASN A 67 -1.49 10.94 -24.26
C ASN A 67 -2.14 12.28 -24.68
N THR A 68 -3.47 12.35 -24.60
CA THR A 68 -4.24 13.55 -24.92
C THR A 68 -4.74 14.16 -23.61
N ASN A 69 -3.98 15.12 -23.10
CA ASN A 69 -4.40 16.02 -22.03
C ASN A 69 -5.60 16.84 -22.51
N ILE A 70 -6.81 16.48 -22.10
CA ILE A 70 -7.99 17.34 -22.21
C ILE A 70 -8.17 18.02 -20.86
N SER A 71 -7.55 19.18 -20.72
CA SER A 71 -7.88 20.14 -19.68
C SER A 71 -9.12 20.90 -20.15
N ALA A 72 -10.30 20.44 -19.74
CA ALA A 72 -11.55 21.14 -19.99
C ALA A 72 -11.81 22.15 -18.86
N THR A 73 -11.21 23.33 -18.97
CA THR A 73 -11.61 24.51 -18.18
C THR A 73 -12.93 25.02 -18.74
N LEU A 74 -14.04 24.61 -18.13
CA LEU A 74 -15.36 25.20 -18.39
C LEU A 74 -15.46 26.53 -17.63
N HIS A 75 -15.09 27.60 -18.31
CA HIS A 75 -15.42 28.96 -17.93
C HIS A 75 -16.91 29.21 -18.27
N PHE A 76 -17.79 29.16 -17.28
CA PHE A 76 -19.14 29.72 -17.40
C PHE A 76 -19.14 31.13 -16.84
N SER A 77 -18.84 32.09 -17.73
CA SER A 77 -19.24 33.48 -17.54
C SER A 77 -20.62 33.64 -18.16
N HIS A 78 -21.63 33.86 -17.32
CA HIS A 78 -22.78 34.64 -17.71
C HIS A 78 -23.29 35.40 -16.49
N GLU A 79 -22.90 36.66 -16.44
CA GLU A 79 -23.73 37.72 -15.89
C GLU A 79 -25.10 37.63 -16.57
N ASN A 80 -26.15 37.53 -15.76
CA ASN A 80 -27.43 38.17 -16.07
C ASN A 80 -28.16 38.42 -14.75
N GLU A 81 -28.03 39.68 -14.37
CA GLU A 81 -28.86 40.46 -13.48
C GLU A 81 -30.36 40.24 -13.85
N PHE A 82 -31.10 39.55 -12.98
CA PHE A 82 -32.54 39.73 -12.90
C PHE A 82 -32.98 39.57 -11.45
N ALA A 83 -33.14 40.72 -10.81
CA ALA A 83 -33.76 40.86 -9.51
C ALA A 83 -35.24 40.52 -9.64
N GLU A 84 -35.68 39.41 -9.07
CA GLU A 84 -37.05 39.31 -8.58
C GLU A 84 -37.13 38.40 -7.37
N ARG A 85 -37.48 39.02 -6.24
CA ARG A 85 -37.77 38.39 -4.96
C ARG A 85 -38.79 37.27 -5.15
N ASN A 86 -38.50 36.09 -4.62
CA ASN A 86 -39.51 35.25 -3.96
C ASN A 86 -38.83 34.28 -2.99
N HIS A 87 -39.42 34.21 -1.80
CA HIS A 87 -39.01 33.43 -0.64
C HIS A 87 -38.66 31.96 -0.98
N LEU A 88 -37.37 31.63 -0.90
CA LEU A 88 -36.91 30.26 -0.66
C LEU A 88 -37.05 29.97 0.85
N PRO A 89 -37.50 28.77 1.24
CA PRO A 89 -37.64 28.40 2.65
C PRO A 89 -36.25 28.31 3.32
N GLU A 90 -36.14 28.89 4.52
CA GLU A 90 -34.95 28.89 5.41
C GLU A 90 -34.37 27.50 5.71
N SER A 91 -35.04 26.41 5.35
CA SER A 91 -34.59 25.04 5.61
C SER A 91 -33.41 24.57 4.75
N LEU A 92 -33.01 25.34 3.71
CA LEU A 92 -31.83 25.02 2.89
C LEU A 92 -30.60 25.88 3.21
N GLN A 93 -30.70 26.88 4.08
CA GLN A 93 -29.54 27.70 4.48
C GLN A 93 -28.77 27.14 5.69
N LEU A 94 -29.31 26.12 6.37
CA LEU A 94 -28.64 25.47 7.51
C LEU A 94 -27.71 24.30 7.12
N LEU A 95 -27.66 23.90 5.85
CA LEU A 95 -26.74 22.84 5.39
C LEU A 95 -25.46 23.36 4.71
N SER A 96 -25.33 24.67 4.43
CA SER A 96 -24.10 25.24 3.86
C SER A 96 -23.09 25.73 4.90
N ALA A 97 -23.40 25.58 6.20
CA ALA A 97 -22.56 26.05 7.31
C ALA A 97 -21.88 24.93 8.10
N VAL A 98 -21.93 23.69 7.60
CA VAL A 98 -21.09 22.61 8.12
C VAL A 98 -19.79 22.62 7.30
N ASP A 99 -18.91 23.57 7.63
CA ASP A 99 -17.47 23.45 7.37
C ASP A 99 -16.96 22.24 8.18
N LEU A 100 -17.20 21.04 7.65
CA LEU A 100 -16.43 19.87 8.02
C LEU A 100 -15.06 20.05 7.35
N PRO A 101 -13.97 20.24 8.10
CA PRO A 101 -12.64 20.11 7.53
C PRO A 101 -12.45 18.63 7.20
N VAL A 102 -12.96 18.21 6.04
CA VAL A 102 -12.42 17.06 5.33
C VAL A 102 -11.08 17.56 4.80
N SER A 103 -10.12 17.70 5.71
CA SER A 103 -8.73 17.48 5.37
C SER A 103 -8.71 16.06 4.83
N ILE A 104 -8.87 15.96 3.51
CA ILE A 104 -8.35 14.84 2.75
C ILE A 104 -6.88 14.87 3.12
N VAL A 105 -6.52 14.12 4.15
CA VAL A 105 -5.14 13.75 4.42
C VAL A 105 -4.77 13.02 3.14
N SER A 106 -4.14 13.76 2.24
CA SER A 106 -3.33 13.21 1.17
C SER A 106 -2.30 12.36 1.89
N LEU A 107 -2.67 11.11 2.17
CA LEU A 107 -1.77 10.03 2.50
C LEU A 107 -0.97 9.84 1.22
N GLU A 108 0.04 10.69 1.09
CA GLU A 108 1.19 10.50 0.23
C GLU A 108 1.80 9.19 0.71
N LEU A 109 1.28 8.09 0.15
CA LEU A 109 1.92 6.78 0.19
C LEU A 109 3.23 6.95 -0.59
N GLU A 110 4.23 7.55 0.05
CA GLU A 110 5.61 7.36 -0.32
C GLU A 110 5.87 5.86 -0.16
N SER A 111 5.78 5.19 -1.30
CA SER A 111 6.04 3.78 -1.47
C SER A 111 7.36 3.44 -0.78
N SER A 112 7.24 2.60 0.23
CA SER A 112 8.27 1.90 0.98
C SER A 112 9.07 0.95 0.06
N SER A 113 9.77 1.51 -0.94
CA SER A 113 10.73 0.80 -1.77
C SER A 113 12.07 0.56 -1.06
N SER A 114 12.30 1.18 0.11
CA SER A 114 13.57 1.07 0.86
C SER A 114 13.73 -0.21 1.68
N SER A 115 12.64 -0.87 2.13
CA SER A 115 12.77 -2.07 2.98
C SER A 115 13.22 -3.32 2.21
N SER A 116 12.97 -3.40 0.90
CA SER A 116 13.39 -4.55 0.09
C SER A 116 14.87 -4.48 -0.35
N GLN A 117 15.50 -3.31 -0.30
CA GLN A 117 16.93 -3.15 -0.56
C GLN A 117 17.79 -3.47 0.67
N LEU A 118 17.32 -3.18 1.89
CA LEU A 118 18.09 -3.43 3.13
C LEU A 118 18.21 -4.92 3.49
N VAL A 119 17.19 -5.73 3.16
CA VAL A 119 17.21 -7.18 3.42
C VAL A 119 18.22 -7.90 2.52
N LYS A 120 18.41 -7.43 1.27
CA LYS A 120 19.40 -7.98 0.33
C LYS A 120 20.83 -7.62 0.73
N SER A 121 21.10 -6.39 1.17
CA SER A 121 22.46 -6.00 1.58
C SER A 121 22.96 -6.73 2.83
N ASN A 122 22.07 -7.10 3.76
CA ASN A 122 22.46 -7.80 4.98
C ASN A 122 22.70 -9.30 4.78
N THR A 123 22.08 -9.93 3.77
CA THR A 123 22.33 -11.35 3.46
C THR A 123 23.71 -11.54 2.81
N ASP A 124 24.12 -10.61 1.96
CA ASP A 124 25.45 -10.64 1.31
C ASP A 124 26.59 -10.45 2.33
N VAL A 125 26.41 -9.55 3.31
CA VAL A 125 27.42 -9.29 4.36
C VAL A 125 27.61 -10.52 5.28
N VAL A 126 26.55 -11.26 5.60
CA VAL A 126 26.64 -12.46 6.45
C VAL A 126 27.30 -13.63 5.72
N GLN A 127 27.09 -13.77 4.41
CA GLN A 127 27.78 -14.78 3.60
C GLN A 127 29.27 -14.49 3.42
N GLU A 128 29.65 -13.22 3.27
CA GLU A 128 31.05 -12.84 3.09
C GLU A 128 31.88 -13.01 4.38
N LEU A 129 31.29 -12.68 5.55
CA LEU A 129 31.93 -12.86 6.86
C LEU A 129 32.15 -14.33 7.25
N THR A 130 31.26 -15.23 6.82
CA THR A 130 31.40 -16.67 7.11
C THR A 130 32.41 -17.37 6.19
N PHE A 131 32.60 -16.87 4.96
CA PHE A 131 33.54 -17.44 4.01
C PHE A 131 35.01 -17.11 4.34
N VAL A 132 35.29 -15.88 4.79
CA VAL A 132 36.67 -15.43 5.07
C VAL A 132 37.28 -16.09 6.31
N ASP A 133 36.49 -16.41 7.33
CA ASP A 133 37.00 -16.99 8.59
C ASP A 133 37.28 -18.51 8.48
N ALA A 134 36.54 -19.21 7.60
CA ALA A 134 36.77 -20.64 7.34
C ALA A 134 38.10 -20.88 6.62
N PHE A 135 38.47 -20.01 5.67
CA PHE A 135 39.73 -20.09 4.93
C PHE A 135 40.96 -19.78 5.81
N ALA A 136 40.85 -18.79 6.70
CA ALA A 136 41.97 -18.38 7.56
C ALA A 136 42.34 -19.44 8.62
N MET A 137 41.37 -20.22 9.10
CA MET A 137 41.60 -21.28 10.09
C MET A 137 42.24 -22.54 9.50
N ASP A 138 41.95 -22.88 8.24
CA ASP A 138 42.54 -24.06 7.59
C ASP A 138 44.03 -23.83 7.26
N GLU A 139 44.37 -22.64 6.76
CA GLU A 139 45.74 -22.29 6.37
C GLU A 139 46.71 -22.24 7.58
N THR A 140 46.24 -21.73 8.73
CA THR A 140 47.06 -21.71 9.96
C THR A 140 47.25 -23.10 10.57
N TYR A 141 46.30 -24.01 10.41
CA TYR A 141 46.42 -25.40 10.89
C TYR A 141 47.46 -26.19 10.09
N GLN A 142 47.47 -26.00 8.77
CA GLN A 142 48.42 -26.68 7.87
C GLN A 142 49.86 -26.19 8.07
N LEU A 143 50.07 -24.88 8.23
CA LEU A 143 51.40 -24.31 8.47
C LEU A 143 52.01 -24.78 9.82
N THR A 144 51.15 -24.92 10.83
CA THR A 144 51.52 -25.39 12.18
C THR A 144 51.97 -26.85 12.18
N SER A 145 51.22 -27.72 11.49
CA SER A 145 51.50 -29.16 11.40
C SER A 145 52.85 -29.43 10.73
N ASN A 146 53.11 -28.76 9.61
CA ASN A 146 54.27 -29.05 8.76
C ASN A 146 55.60 -28.56 9.36
N THR A 147 55.55 -27.51 10.18
CA THR A 147 56.74 -26.93 10.80
C THR A 147 57.08 -27.56 12.16
N PHE A 148 56.07 -27.98 12.92
CA PHE A 148 56.27 -28.46 14.29
C PHE A 148 56.63 -29.95 14.39
N ARG A 149 56.12 -30.78 13.48
CA ARG A 149 56.48 -32.20 13.39
C ARG A 149 58.00 -32.45 13.24
N PRO A 150 58.71 -31.82 12.28
CA PRO A 150 60.15 -32.03 12.14
C PRO A 150 60.92 -31.51 13.37
N LEU A 151 60.44 -30.44 14.01
CA LEU A 151 61.03 -29.91 15.24
C LEU A 151 60.96 -30.94 16.39
N LEU A 152 59.80 -31.57 16.60
CA LEU A 152 59.62 -32.65 17.58
C LEU A 152 60.45 -33.90 17.25
N GLU A 153 60.57 -34.25 15.97
CA GLU A 153 61.44 -35.35 15.57
C GLU A 153 62.92 -35.03 15.83
N THR A 154 63.36 -33.80 15.59
CA THR A 154 64.73 -33.37 15.89
C THR A 154 65.02 -33.35 17.39
N SER A 155 64.09 -32.91 18.23
CA SER A 155 64.26 -32.95 19.68
C SER A 155 64.37 -34.39 20.18
N LYS A 156 63.52 -35.29 19.70
CA LYS A 156 63.59 -36.73 20.02
C LYS A 156 64.94 -37.33 19.64
N LYS A 157 65.43 -37.04 18.43
CA LYS A 157 66.76 -37.49 17.96
C LYS A 157 67.90 -36.97 18.84
N LEU A 158 67.86 -35.68 19.22
CA LEU A 158 68.86 -35.08 20.10
C LEU A 158 68.85 -35.69 21.51
N VAL A 159 67.68 -35.96 22.07
CA VAL A 159 67.57 -36.64 23.38
C VAL A 159 68.16 -38.05 23.30
N MET A 160 67.87 -38.82 22.25
CA MET A 160 68.48 -40.15 22.06
C MET A 160 70.00 -40.07 21.88
N GLN A 161 70.51 -39.08 21.15
CA GLN A 161 71.96 -38.84 21.02
C GLN A 161 72.61 -38.49 22.35
N MET A 162 71.98 -37.62 23.15
CA MET A 162 72.47 -37.25 24.48
C MET A 162 72.48 -38.45 25.44
N GLN A 163 71.41 -39.25 25.44
CA GLN A 163 71.33 -40.49 26.23
C GLN A 163 72.42 -41.48 25.84
N SER A 164 72.69 -41.63 24.54
CA SER A 164 73.78 -42.46 24.04
C SER A 164 75.15 -41.96 24.51
N LEU A 165 75.40 -40.64 24.49
CA LEU A 165 76.67 -40.04 24.90
C LEU A 165 76.89 -40.08 26.41
N MET A 166 75.83 -39.94 27.21
CA MET A 166 75.88 -40.09 28.67
C MET A 166 76.04 -41.53 29.13
N GLY A 167 75.64 -42.51 28.31
CA GLY A 167 75.83 -43.94 28.59
C GLY A 167 77.31 -44.38 28.58
N TYR A 168 78.18 -43.63 27.92
CA TYR A 168 79.62 -43.88 27.94
C TYR A 168 80.27 -43.11 29.10
N SER A 169 80.27 -43.70 30.30
CA SER A 169 81.07 -43.18 31.42
C SER A 169 82.51 -43.67 31.29
N VAL A 170 83.43 -42.77 30.95
CA VAL A 170 84.86 -43.09 31.04
C VAL A 170 85.26 -43.11 32.51
N GLN A 171 85.42 -44.32 33.03
CA GLN A 171 86.05 -44.55 34.32
C GLN A 171 87.56 -44.46 34.11
N ILE A 172 88.19 -43.46 34.73
CA ILE A 172 89.64 -43.32 34.76
C ILE A 172 90.13 -44.21 35.90
N GLU A 173 90.79 -45.31 35.57
CA GLU A 173 91.36 -46.19 36.58
C GLU A 173 92.73 -45.66 37.03
N PRO A 174 93.16 -45.90 38.29
CA PRO A 174 94.45 -45.42 38.79
C PRO A 174 95.66 -45.92 37.98
N THR A 175 95.52 -47.07 37.34
CA THR A 175 96.50 -47.71 36.44
C THR A 175 96.74 -46.94 35.14
N ASP A 176 95.78 -46.12 34.69
CA ASP A 176 95.92 -45.30 33.49
C ASP A 176 96.95 -44.16 33.67
N ALA A 177 97.23 -43.77 34.91
CA ALA A 177 98.17 -42.70 35.23
C ALA A 177 99.63 -43.05 34.91
N GLN A 178 99.95 -44.34 34.75
CA GLN A 178 101.31 -44.79 34.39
C GLN A 178 101.57 -44.69 32.88
N ASN A 179 100.52 -44.63 32.05
CA ASN A 179 100.64 -44.47 30.60
C ASN A 179 100.02 -43.14 30.16
N PHE A 180 100.84 -42.10 30.18
CA PHE A 180 100.44 -40.73 29.83
C PHE A 180 99.70 -40.62 28.50
N THR A 181 100.04 -41.45 27.50
CA THR A 181 99.37 -41.44 26.20
C THR A 181 97.93 -41.92 26.28
N LEU A 182 97.68 -42.98 27.05
CA LEU A 182 96.35 -43.54 27.28
C LEU A 182 95.49 -42.59 28.12
N LEU A 183 96.06 -42.00 29.16
CA LEU A 183 95.39 -40.99 29.98
C LEU A 183 95.02 -39.75 29.15
N ALA A 184 95.96 -39.23 28.34
CA ALA A 184 95.71 -38.10 27.45
C ALA A 184 94.59 -38.41 26.44
N GLN A 185 94.54 -39.64 25.91
CA GLN A 185 93.48 -40.08 25.00
C GLN A 185 92.11 -40.17 25.70
N LYS A 186 92.04 -40.78 26.90
CA LYS A 186 90.80 -40.85 27.70
C LYS A 186 90.30 -39.47 28.10
N LEU A 187 91.22 -38.56 28.45
CA LEU A 187 90.92 -37.19 28.83
C LEU A 187 90.45 -36.36 27.62
N ASN A 188 91.10 -36.49 26.47
CA ASN A 188 90.66 -35.86 25.22
C ASN A 188 89.26 -36.35 24.81
N TRP A 189 89.00 -37.65 24.92
CA TRP A 189 87.68 -38.23 24.65
C TRP A 189 86.62 -37.71 25.62
N ALA A 190 86.95 -37.58 26.92
CA ALA A 190 86.02 -37.02 27.91
C ALA A 190 85.69 -35.54 27.61
N PHE A 191 86.68 -34.75 27.18
CA PHE A 191 86.45 -33.37 26.74
C PHE A 191 85.62 -33.29 25.46
N GLU A 192 85.85 -34.16 24.48
CA GLU A 192 85.00 -34.27 23.29
C GLU A 192 83.57 -34.66 23.64
N ASN A 193 83.38 -35.62 24.56
CA ASN A 193 82.05 -36.04 25.01
C ASN A 193 81.33 -34.90 25.75
N GLN A 194 82.02 -34.20 26.68
CA GLN A 194 81.45 -33.05 27.37
C GLN A 194 81.09 -31.93 26.40
N ARG A 195 81.93 -31.68 25.38
CA ARG A 195 81.64 -30.70 24.33
C ARG A 195 80.40 -31.10 23.51
N ALA A 196 80.27 -32.38 23.16
CA ALA A 196 79.10 -32.90 22.44
C ALA A 196 77.82 -32.79 23.28
N VAL A 197 77.88 -33.15 24.57
CA VAL A 197 76.75 -33.01 25.51
C VAL A 197 76.37 -31.54 25.69
N ASN A 198 77.33 -30.63 25.87
CA ASN A 198 77.06 -29.19 25.97
C ASN A 198 76.41 -28.64 24.70
N LEU A 199 76.86 -29.08 23.52
CA LEU A 199 76.25 -28.70 22.24
C LEU A 199 74.81 -29.21 22.10
N ILE A 200 74.54 -30.47 22.50
CA ILE A 200 73.19 -31.03 22.47
C ILE A 200 72.28 -30.31 23.47
N ASN A 201 72.77 -30.03 24.68
CA ASN A 201 72.04 -29.24 25.68
C ASN A 201 71.68 -27.85 25.15
N ALA A 202 72.62 -27.13 24.53
CA ALA A 202 72.35 -25.84 23.91
C ALA A 202 71.26 -25.93 22.82
N ARG A 203 71.29 -26.99 21.99
CA ARG A 203 70.25 -27.24 20.98
C ARG A 203 68.89 -27.54 21.60
N LEU A 204 68.84 -28.36 22.65
CA LEU A 204 67.60 -28.67 23.38
C LEU A 204 67.00 -27.41 24.03
N PHE A 205 67.83 -26.53 24.61
CA PHE A 205 67.37 -25.24 25.13
C PHE A 205 66.80 -24.36 24.03
N ALA A 206 67.46 -24.27 22.87
CA ALA A 206 66.94 -23.53 21.73
C ALA A 206 65.60 -24.07 21.23
N LEU A 207 65.44 -25.40 21.18
CA LEU A 207 64.18 -26.05 20.79
C LEU A 207 63.06 -25.81 21.81
N SER A 208 63.37 -25.87 23.11
CA SER A 208 62.41 -25.55 24.17
C SER A 208 61.97 -24.09 24.09
N TYR A 209 62.90 -23.17 23.83
CA TYR A 209 62.60 -21.75 23.66
C TYR A 209 61.73 -21.50 22.41
N ALA A 210 62.08 -22.10 21.28
CA ALA A 210 61.28 -22.03 20.05
C ALA A 210 59.85 -22.56 20.25
N THR A 211 59.70 -23.66 21.00
CA THR A 211 58.39 -24.23 21.35
C THR A 211 57.57 -23.26 22.22
N ASN A 212 58.21 -22.61 23.19
CA ASN A 212 57.54 -21.61 24.05
C ASN A 212 57.10 -20.38 23.26
N ILE A 213 57.95 -19.85 22.36
CA ILE A 213 57.56 -18.76 21.45
C ILE A 213 56.39 -19.20 20.58
N PHE A 214 56.44 -20.41 20.03
CA PHE A 214 55.38 -20.94 19.19
C PHE A 214 54.04 -21.03 19.95
N ASN A 215 54.06 -21.59 21.18
CA ASN A 215 52.88 -21.67 22.04
C ASN A 215 52.33 -20.28 22.42
N PHE A 216 53.21 -19.32 22.67
CA PHE A 216 52.82 -17.93 22.91
C PHE A 216 52.15 -17.31 21.68
N ALA A 217 52.76 -17.47 20.50
CA ALA A 217 52.22 -16.97 19.24
C ALA A 217 50.83 -17.59 18.94
N LYS A 218 50.68 -18.91 19.15
CA LYS A 218 49.41 -19.63 19.00
C LYS A 218 48.35 -19.12 19.98
N THR A 219 48.71 -19.00 21.25
CA THR A 219 47.79 -18.47 22.28
C THR A 219 47.36 -17.05 21.95
N ARG A 220 48.30 -16.20 21.51
CA ARG A 220 48.01 -14.81 21.10
C ARG A 220 47.10 -14.76 19.87
N HIS A 221 47.31 -15.64 18.89
CA HIS A 221 46.45 -15.75 17.71
C HIS A 221 45.04 -16.18 18.11
N LEU A 222 44.92 -17.20 18.96
CA LEU A 222 43.63 -17.68 19.47
C LEU A 222 42.91 -16.60 20.28
N GLN A 223 43.61 -15.85 21.12
CA GLN A 223 43.05 -14.72 21.85
C GLN A 223 42.52 -13.65 20.90
N LYS A 224 43.27 -13.29 19.84
CA LYS A 224 42.81 -12.34 18.81
C LYS A 224 41.56 -12.85 18.08
N SER A 225 41.53 -14.13 17.71
CA SER A 225 40.37 -14.75 17.07
C SER A 225 39.15 -14.74 17.98
N LEU A 226 39.33 -15.05 19.26
CA LEU A 226 38.27 -15.04 20.27
C LEU A 226 37.75 -13.62 20.53
N THR A 227 38.62 -12.61 20.57
CA THR A 227 38.18 -11.22 20.70
C THR A 227 37.39 -10.74 19.48
N LYS A 228 37.78 -11.16 18.26
CA LYS A 228 37.03 -10.87 17.03
C LYS A 228 35.66 -11.55 17.05
N GLY A 229 35.61 -12.84 17.41
CA GLY A 229 34.36 -13.59 17.54
C GLY A 229 33.41 -12.96 18.57
N LYS A 230 33.92 -12.54 19.74
CA LYS A 230 33.12 -11.80 20.72
C LYS A 230 32.56 -10.50 20.17
N ALA A 231 33.37 -9.72 19.45
CA ALA A 231 32.91 -8.48 18.82
C ALA A 231 31.83 -8.73 17.75
N GLN A 232 31.96 -9.80 16.96
CA GLN A 232 30.94 -10.20 15.99
C GLN A 232 29.64 -10.65 16.68
N ILE A 233 29.71 -11.42 17.76
CA ILE A 233 28.54 -11.83 18.55
C ILE A 233 27.80 -10.58 19.07
N VAL A 234 28.51 -9.63 19.69
CA VAL A 234 27.90 -8.39 20.19
C VAL A 234 27.26 -7.58 19.06
N LYS A 235 27.91 -7.51 17.89
CA LYS A 235 27.32 -6.83 16.71
C LYS A 235 26.06 -7.54 16.23
N LEU A 236 26.04 -8.88 16.22
CA LEU A 236 24.89 -9.67 15.81
C LEU A 236 23.75 -9.53 16.82
N GLU A 237 24.03 -9.60 18.11
CA GLU A 237 23.06 -9.34 19.20
C GLU A 237 22.43 -7.96 19.03
N LYS A 238 23.24 -6.92 18.80
CA LYS A 238 22.75 -5.57 18.52
C LYS A 238 21.82 -5.54 17.31
N THR A 239 22.21 -6.18 16.21
CA THR A 239 21.42 -6.22 14.98
C THR A 239 20.09 -6.95 15.19
N VAL A 240 20.08 -8.04 15.96
CA VAL A 240 18.86 -8.78 16.32
C VAL A 240 17.95 -7.90 17.19
N THR A 241 18.50 -7.17 18.16
CA THR A 241 17.70 -6.25 18.98
C THR A 241 17.11 -5.09 18.17
N GLU A 242 17.89 -4.52 17.25
CA GLU A 242 17.42 -3.46 16.34
C GLU A 242 16.29 -3.99 15.43
N LEU A 243 16.45 -5.18 14.86
CA LEU A 243 15.43 -5.82 14.04
C LEU A 243 14.16 -6.16 14.83
N ASN A 244 14.30 -6.61 16.07
CA ASN A 244 13.17 -6.89 16.94
C ASN A 244 12.38 -5.61 17.28
N ASN A 245 13.09 -4.51 17.57
CA ASN A 245 12.47 -3.21 17.81
C ASN A 245 11.73 -2.71 16.56
N GLU A 246 12.35 -2.81 15.39
CA GLU A 246 11.72 -2.44 14.11
C GLU A 246 10.45 -3.28 13.83
N CYS A 247 10.51 -4.59 14.09
CA CYS A 247 9.35 -5.47 13.94
C CYS A 247 8.20 -5.07 14.89
N GLU A 248 8.52 -4.67 16.12
CA GLU A 248 7.52 -4.22 17.10
C GLU A 248 6.91 -2.87 16.69
N THR A 249 7.72 -1.93 16.21
CA THR A 249 7.24 -0.65 15.65
C THR A 249 6.31 -0.89 14.46
N GLN A 250 6.67 -1.79 13.54
CA GLN A 250 5.80 -2.16 12.42
C GLN A 250 4.50 -2.82 12.86
N ARG A 251 4.53 -3.66 13.92
CA ARG A 251 3.33 -4.26 14.51
C ARG A 251 2.38 -3.20 15.05
N ILE A 252 2.91 -2.24 15.81
CA ILE A 252 2.13 -1.12 16.37
C ILE A 252 1.50 -0.29 15.24
N HIS A 253 2.26 0.06 14.19
CA HIS A 253 1.71 0.78 13.04
C HIS A 253 0.64 -0.01 12.29
N SER A 254 0.80 -1.33 12.14
CA SER A 254 -0.22 -2.16 11.52
C SER A 254 -1.52 -2.19 12.34
N GLU A 255 -1.43 -2.17 13.67
CA GLU A 255 -2.59 -2.12 14.57
C GLU A 255 -3.29 -0.76 14.50
N GLU A 256 -2.52 0.33 14.43
CA GLU A 256 -3.04 1.69 14.25
C GLU A 256 -3.78 1.83 12.91
N ILE A 257 -3.18 1.37 11.80
CA ILE A 257 -3.82 1.39 10.48
C ILE A 257 -5.12 0.59 10.50
N LYS A 258 -5.13 -0.58 11.15
CA LYS A 258 -6.34 -1.39 11.29
C LYS A 258 -7.44 -0.65 12.06
N SER A 259 -7.10 -0.01 13.18
CA SER A 259 -8.05 0.79 13.96
C SER A 259 -8.59 2.00 13.17
N ASN A 260 -7.73 2.66 12.40
CA ASN A 260 -8.14 3.77 11.52
C ASN A 260 -9.08 3.29 10.41
N LEU A 261 -8.81 2.13 9.80
CA LEU A 261 -9.69 1.54 8.78
C LEU A 261 -11.06 1.17 9.35
N GLU A 262 -11.10 0.58 10.55
CA GLU A 262 -12.37 0.27 11.24
C GLU A 262 -13.17 1.56 11.52
N THR A 263 -12.50 2.63 11.93
CA THR A 263 -13.13 3.95 12.14
C THR A 263 -13.69 4.52 10.84
N VAL A 264 -12.89 4.52 9.76
CA VAL A 264 -13.33 5.01 8.44
C VAL A 264 -14.51 4.19 7.92
N GLN A 265 -14.48 2.86 8.11
CA GLN A 265 -15.58 1.99 7.73
C GLN A 265 -16.86 2.33 8.50
N GLN A 266 -16.78 2.59 9.80
CA GLN A 266 -17.94 3.00 10.60
C GLN A 266 -18.52 4.34 10.13
N VAL A 267 -17.66 5.33 9.88
CA VAL A 267 -18.09 6.63 9.34
C VAL A 267 -18.77 6.45 7.98
N PHE A 268 -18.19 5.66 7.08
CA PHE A 268 -18.76 5.40 5.76
C PHE A 268 -20.14 4.72 5.84
N VAL A 269 -20.29 3.71 6.70
CA VAL A 269 -21.58 3.03 6.92
C VAL A 269 -22.62 4.02 7.45
N LYS A 270 -22.24 4.88 8.40
CA LYS A 270 -23.12 5.91 8.97
C LYS A 270 -23.55 6.91 7.89
N THR A 271 -22.61 7.48 7.15
CA THR A 271 -22.88 8.45 6.08
C THR A 271 -23.74 7.83 4.97
N MET A 272 -23.48 6.58 4.58
CA MET A 272 -24.31 5.87 3.61
C MET A 272 -25.75 5.67 4.12
N GLY A 273 -25.91 5.42 5.42
CA GLY A 273 -27.22 5.37 6.07
C GLY A 273 -27.96 6.70 5.99
N GLU A 274 -27.29 7.80 6.35
CA GLU A 274 -27.84 9.17 6.27
C GLU A 274 -28.26 9.53 4.84
N TYR A 275 -27.43 9.22 3.84
CA TYR A 275 -27.77 9.45 2.43
C TYR A 275 -29.00 8.66 1.97
N ARG A 276 -29.16 7.41 2.40
CA ARG A 276 -30.35 6.62 2.06
C ARG A 276 -31.61 7.24 2.63
N VAL A 277 -31.56 7.70 3.88
CA VAL A 277 -32.69 8.38 4.52
C VAL A 277 -33.05 9.68 3.78
N GLU A 278 -32.05 10.47 3.38
CA GLU A 278 -32.30 11.70 2.62
C GLU A 278 -32.85 11.43 1.21
N LEU A 279 -32.37 10.38 0.53
CA LEU A 279 -32.93 9.95 -0.76
C LEU A 279 -34.39 9.51 -0.63
N ASP A 280 -34.73 8.73 0.40
CA ASP A 280 -36.11 8.31 0.65
C ASP A 280 -37.02 9.51 0.94
N LYS A 281 -36.53 10.48 1.72
CA LYS A 281 -37.22 11.73 1.99
C LYS A 281 -37.43 12.57 0.72
N GLN A 282 -36.43 12.68 -0.15
CA GLN A 282 -36.58 13.38 -1.42
C GLN A 282 -37.56 12.67 -2.36
N ALA A 283 -37.54 11.33 -2.40
CA ALA A 283 -38.51 10.55 -3.15
C ALA A 283 -39.94 10.78 -2.64
N GLU A 284 -40.13 10.87 -1.32
CA GLU A 284 -41.41 11.21 -0.71
C GLU A 284 -41.86 12.63 -1.07
N VAL A 285 -40.97 13.62 -1.02
CA VAL A 285 -41.26 15.01 -1.44
C VAL A 285 -41.67 15.07 -2.91
N ILE A 286 -40.96 14.38 -3.81
CA ILE A 286 -41.31 14.31 -5.23
C ILE A 286 -42.69 13.68 -5.42
N LYS A 287 -42.98 12.58 -4.70
CA LYS A 287 -44.29 11.93 -4.69
C LYS A 287 -45.39 12.86 -4.21
N ASN A 288 -45.13 13.67 -3.19
CA ASN A 288 -46.08 14.65 -2.64
C ASN A 288 -46.27 15.87 -3.56
N GLN A 289 -45.28 16.23 -4.39
CA GLN A 289 -45.38 17.29 -5.39
C GLN A 289 -46.11 16.86 -6.66
N GLN A 290 -46.09 15.58 -7.00
CA GLN A 290 -46.79 15.02 -8.16
C GLN A 290 -48.27 15.45 -8.27
N PRO A 291 -49.12 15.35 -7.21
CA PRO A 291 -50.51 15.79 -7.29
C PRO A 291 -50.65 17.30 -7.52
N VAL A 292 -49.71 18.11 -7.00
CA VAL A 292 -49.71 19.56 -7.23
C VAL A 292 -49.42 19.85 -8.69
N ILE A 293 -48.40 19.21 -9.28
CA ILE A 293 -48.08 19.33 -10.71
C ILE A 293 -49.28 18.89 -11.56
N GLU A 294 -49.93 17.78 -11.22
CA GLU A 294 -51.13 17.31 -11.92
C GLU A 294 -52.29 18.31 -11.81
N SER A 295 -52.50 18.94 -10.66
CA SER A 295 -53.53 19.96 -10.45
C SER A 295 -53.27 21.23 -11.27
N ILE A 296 -52.00 21.65 -11.35
CA ILE A 296 -51.56 22.79 -12.17
C ILE A 296 -51.76 22.47 -13.64
N GLN A 297 -51.38 21.27 -14.09
CA GLN A 297 -51.59 20.83 -15.47
C GLN A 297 -53.09 20.78 -15.83
N LYS A 298 -53.94 20.22 -14.95
CA LYS A 298 -55.41 20.22 -15.14
C LYS A 298 -55.98 21.63 -15.20
N THR A 299 -55.47 22.56 -14.38
CA THR A 299 -55.93 23.95 -14.35
C THR A 299 -55.48 24.71 -15.60
N LYS A 300 -54.22 24.55 -16.02
CA LYS A 300 -53.72 25.07 -17.30
C LYS A 300 -54.56 24.55 -18.47
N LEU A 301 -54.88 23.26 -18.50
CA LEU A 301 -55.70 22.67 -19.57
C LEU A 301 -57.15 23.20 -19.59
N ARG A 302 -57.77 23.41 -18.42
CA ARG A 302 -59.10 24.04 -18.30
C ARG A 302 -59.10 25.49 -18.77
N HIS A 303 -58.08 26.26 -18.40
CA HIS A 303 -57.93 27.64 -18.87
C HIS A 303 -57.75 27.67 -20.39
N ASP A 304 -56.89 26.82 -20.94
CA ASP A 304 -56.63 26.75 -22.38
C ASP A 304 -57.90 26.36 -23.15
N LEU A 305 -58.70 25.43 -22.62
CA LEU A 305 -60.03 25.10 -23.14
C LEU A 305 -60.99 26.31 -23.12
N PHE A 306 -61.01 27.07 -22.02
CA PHE A 306 -61.88 28.23 -21.89
C PHE A 306 -61.51 29.32 -22.89
N VAL A 307 -60.20 29.55 -23.09
CA VAL A 307 -59.69 30.49 -24.08
C VAL A 307 -60.07 30.03 -25.48
N ASP A 308 -59.90 28.75 -25.80
CA ASP A 308 -60.30 28.18 -27.09
C ASP A 308 -61.81 28.33 -27.37
N VAL A 309 -62.66 28.06 -26.38
CA VAL A 309 -64.11 28.25 -26.50
C VAL A 309 -64.45 29.73 -26.67
N SER A 310 -63.77 30.63 -25.94
CA SER A 310 -63.98 32.08 -26.07
C SER A 310 -63.57 32.59 -27.45
N ILE A 311 -62.45 32.10 -28.01
CA ILE A 311 -61.99 32.42 -29.35
C ILE A 311 -62.98 31.86 -30.38
N LEU A 312 -63.50 30.65 -30.19
CA LEU A 312 -64.53 30.07 -31.05
C LEU A 312 -65.77 30.97 -31.08
N ILE A 313 -66.32 31.33 -29.91
CA ILE A 313 -67.50 32.21 -29.80
C ILE A 313 -67.23 33.58 -30.45
N ALA A 314 -66.08 34.20 -30.15
CA ALA A 314 -65.69 35.48 -30.73
C ALA A 314 -65.54 35.40 -32.25
N SER A 315 -64.96 34.31 -32.78
CA SER A 315 -64.82 34.08 -34.22
C SER A 315 -66.17 33.86 -34.90
N LEU A 316 -67.10 33.16 -34.24
CA LEU A 316 -68.47 32.94 -34.72
C LEU A 316 -69.30 34.24 -34.70
N TYR A 317 -69.06 35.10 -33.71
CA TYR A 317 -69.64 36.43 -33.66
C TYR A 317 -69.10 37.33 -34.78
N MET A 318 -67.77 37.36 -34.96
CA MET A 318 -67.11 38.14 -36.01
C MET A 318 -67.56 37.74 -37.42
N ILE A 319 -67.79 36.45 -37.68
CA ILE A 319 -68.20 36.00 -39.02
C ILE A 319 -69.66 36.34 -39.37
N ASN A 320 -70.51 36.51 -38.37
CA ASN A 320 -71.88 37.01 -38.54
C ASN A 320 -71.95 38.53 -38.52
N SER A 321 -70.83 39.23 -38.33
CA SER A 321 -70.78 40.68 -38.48
C SER A 321 -70.92 41.07 -39.94
N PHE A 322 -71.62 42.18 -40.19
CA PHE A 322 -71.82 42.76 -41.52
C PHE A 322 -70.48 42.96 -42.27
N LEU A 323 -69.40 43.24 -41.55
CA LEU A 323 -68.05 43.40 -42.08
C LEU A 323 -67.53 42.19 -42.86
N VAL A 324 -67.90 40.97 -42.45
CA VAL A 324 -67.45 39.74 -43.12
C VAL A 324 -68.49 39.26 -44.12
N GLU A 325 -69.77 39.34 -43.77
CA GLU A 325 -70.87 38.82 -44.59
C GLU A 325 -71.03 39.57 -45.91
N TYR A 326 -70.93 40.90 -45.88
CA TYR A 326 -71.12 41.74 -47.07
C TYR A 326 -70.09 41.48 -48.20
N PRO A 327 -68.76 41.51 -47.94
CA PRO A 327 -67.78 41.18 -48.97
C PRO A 327 -67.88 39.73 -49.44
N LEU A 328 -68.22 38.77 -48.55
CA LEU A 328 -68.42 37.36 -48.94
C LEU A 328 -69.61 37.21 -49.89
N HIS A 329 -70.69 37.95 -49.65
CA HIS A 329 -71.88 37.95 -50.49
C HIS A 329 -71.60 38.55 -51.87
N ILE A 330 -70.87 39.66 -51.94
CA ILE A 330 -70.43 40.27 -53.21
C ILE A 330 -69.51 39.31 -53.96
N LEU A 331 -68.50 38.75 -53.29
CA LEU A 331 -67.55 37.83 -53.92
C LEU A 331 -68.27 36.59 -54.46
N GLY A 332 -69.23 36.05 -53.71
CA GLY A 332 -70.08 34.94 -54.14
C GLY A 332 -71.05 35.28 -55.27
N GLN A 333 -71.46 36.53 -55.42
CA GLN A 333 -72.25 37.00 -56.57
C GLN A 333 -71.40 37.14 -57.83
N VAL A 334 -70.19 37.67 -57.70
CA VAL A 334 -69.28 37.92 -58.83
C VAL A 334 -68.66 36.63 -59.36
N THR A 335 -68.13 35.79 -58.47
CA THR A 335 -67.36 34.58 -58.87
C THR A 335 -68.24 33.42 -59.32
N MET A 336 -69.50 33.34 -58.86
CA MET A 336 -70.37 32.17 -59.08
C MET A 336 -71.61 32.46 -59.92
N LYS A 337 -71.56 33.48 -60.78
CA LYS A 337 -72.71 33.92 -61.61
C LYS A 337 -73.25 32.82 -62.55
N GLY A 338 -72.43 31.82 -62.91
CA GLY A 338 -72.81 30.68 -63.76
C GLY A 338 -72.99 29.33 -63.06
N ALA A 339 -72.87 29.26 -61.73
CA ALA A 339 -72.95 27.99 -61.00
C ALA A 339 -74.39 27.62 -60.60
N SER A 340 -74.71 26.32 -60.60
CA SER A 340 -76.00 25.80 -60.11
C SER A 340 -76.29 26.24 -58.67
N LYS A 341 -77.56 26.53 -58.34
CA LYS A 341 -78.03 26.94 -57.00
C LYS A 341 -77.45 26.13 -55.83
N PRO A 342 -77.40 24.77 -55.84
CA PRO A 342 -76.85 24.01 -54.72
C PRO A 342 -75.33 24.19 -54.55
N ARG A 343 -74.57 24.21 -55.66
CA ARG A 343 -73.12 24.47 -55.62
C ARG A 343 -72.79 25.83 -55.04
N ARG A 344 -73.59 26.86 -55.36
CA ARG A 344 -73.40 28.22 -54.86
C ARG A 344 -73.66 28.34 -53.35
N LYS A 345 -74.66 27.60 -52.82
CA LYS A 345 -74.88 27.52 -51.36
C LYS A 345 -73.74 26.79 -50.65
N PHE A 346 -73.27 25.68 -51.22
CA PHE A 346 -72.16 24.91 -50.66
C PHE A 346 -70.86 25.73 -50.65
N SER A 347 -70.50 26.38 -51.76
CA SER A 347 -69.29 27.20 -51.83
C SER A 347 -69.33 28.39 -50.89
N TYR A 348 -70.49 29.04 -50.73
CA TYR A 348 -70.67 30.11 -49.76
C TYR A 348 -70.43 29.62 -48.32
N GLN A 349 -71.03 28.47 -47.95
CA GLN A 349 -70.80 27.88 -46.64
C GLN A 349 -69.35 27.44 -46.45
N ALA A 350 -68.71 26.86 -47.47
CA ALA A 350 -67.30 26.49 -47.44
C ALA A 350 -66.38 27.72 -47.28
N ALA A 351 -66.66 28.81 -48.01
CA ALA A 351 -65.93 30.06 -47.87
C ALA A 351 -66.12 30.67 -46.48
N LYS A 352 -67.34 30.64 -45.93
CA LYS A 352 -67.63 31.06 -44.55
C LYS A 352 -66.82 30.21 -43.55
N MET A 353 -66.82 28.88 -43.69
CA MET A 353 -66.00 28.00 -42.83
C MET A 353 -64.50 28.26 -42.97
N ALA A 354 -64.01 28.55 -44.18
CA ALA A 354 -62.60 28.89 -44.40
C ALA A 354 -62.21 30.20 -43.70
N VAL A 355 -63.04 31.24 -43.81
CA VAL A 355 -62.81 32.52 -43.12
C VAL A 355 -62.86 32.34 -41.60
N LEU A 356 -63.81 31.56 -41.08
CA LEU A 356 -63.88 31.21 -39.66
C LEU A 356 -62.56 30.58 -39.18
N TYR A 357 -62.06 29.61 -39.94
CA TYR A 357 -60.79 28.94 -39.63
C TYR A 357 -59.60 29.92 -39.61
N PHE A 358 -59.51 30.83 -40.58
CA PHE A 358 -58.44 31.84 -40.62
C PHE A 358 -58.51 32.83 -39.45
N ILE A 359 -59.71 33.31 -39.11
CA ILE A 359 -59.92 34.19 -37.95
C ILE A 359 -59.51 33.46 -36.67
N MET A 360 -59.96 32.22 -36.48
CA MET A 360 -59.62 31.41 -35.31
C MET A 360 -58.11 31.17 -35.22
N LYS A 361 -57.44 30.87 -36.34
CA LYS A 361 -55.97 30.71 -36.40
C LYS A 361 -55.23 31.98 -36.01
N ARG A 362 -55.68 33.15 -36.49
CA ARG A 362 -55.07 34.45 -36.16
C ARG A 362 -55.30 34.84 -34.69
N LEU A 363 -56.51 34.67 -34.17
CA LEU A 363 -56.85 34.93 -32.77
C LEU A 363 -56.06 34.01 -31.82
N LYS A 364 -55.92 32.73 -32.14
CA LYS A 364 -55.06 31.80 -31.37
C LYS A 364 -53.60 32.24 -31.35
N HIS A 365 -53.07 32.68 -32.49
CA HIS A 365 -51.69 33.18 -32.55
C HIS A 365 -51.50 34.45 -31.72
N LEU A 366 -52.45 35.38 -31.77
CA LEU A 366 -52.44 36.59 -30.93
C LEU A 366 -52.57 36.23 -29.43
N ALA A 367 -53.50 35.35 -29.07
CA ALA A 367 -53.67 34.91 -27.69
C ALA A 367 -52.41 34.21 -27.12
N GLY A 368 -51.69 33.46 -27.96
CA GLY A 368 -50.37 32.92 -27.60
C GLY A 368 -49.31 34.01 -27.41
N GLY A 369 -49.31 35.04 -28.27
CA GLY A 369 -48.41 36.20 -28.15
C GLY A 369 -48.63 37.04 -26.88
N TYR A 370 -49.88 37.13 -26.40
CA TYR A 370 -50.20 37.80 -25.13
C TYR A 370 -50.05 36.90 -23.90
N GLY A 371 -49.64 35.64 -24.05
CA GLY A 371 -49.52 34.69 -22.94
C GLY A 371 -50.85 34.20 -22.36
N LEU A 372 -51.98 34.53 -23.01
CA LEU A 372 -53.32 34.09 -22.59
C LEU A 372 -53.57 32.62 -22.96
N HIS A 373 -52.88 32.09 -23.97
CA HIS A 373 -52.99 30.72 -24.42
C HIS A 373 -51.63 30.02 -24.32
N ASN A 374 -51.54 29.03 -23.44
CA ASN A 374 -50.35 28.19 -23.32
C ASN A 374 -50.54 27.02 -24.27
N ASN A 375 -49.79 26.96 -25.37
CA ASN A 375 -49.90 25.96 -26.45
C ASN A 375 -49.54 24.51 -26.04
N ILE A 376 -49.73 24.17 -24.76
CA ILE A 376 -49.47 22.90 -24.06
C ILE A 376 -50.56 21.85 -24.39
N GLY A 377 -51.75 22.31 -24.81
CA GLY A 377 -52.85 21.48 -25.24
C GLY A 377 -52.82 21.19 -26.74
N SER A 378 -52.22 20.08 -27.17
CA SER A 378 -52.53 19.58 -28.52
C SER A 378 -54.00 19.16 -28.59
N VAL A 379 -54.66 19.39 -29.73
CA VAL A 379 -56.07 18.99 -29.98
C VAL A 379 -56.31 17.51 -29.63
N PHE A 380 -55.30 16.65 -29.81
CA PHE A 380 -55.34 15.24 -29.42
C PHE A 380 -55.54 15.01 -27.92
N LYS A 381 -55.01 15.86 -27.04
CA LYS A 381 -55.23 15.73 -25.58
C LYS A 381 -56.69 15.99 -25.22
N TYR A 382 -57.34 16.94 -25.89
CA TYR A 382 -58.76 17.22 -25.70
C TYR A 382 -59.65 16.10 -26.22
N LEU A 383 -59.38 15.60 -27.42
CA LEU A 383 -60.09 14.45 -27.99
C LEU A 383 -59.97 13.22 -27.09
N ARG A 384 -58.80 12.99 -26.49
CA ARG A 384 -58.60 11.88 -25.54
C ARG A 384 -59.39 12.06 -24.24
N LEU A 385 -59.46 13.28 -23.71
CA LEU A 385 -60.28 13.59 -22.53
C LEU A 385 -61.78 13.40 -22.80
N ILE A 386 -62.27 13.92 -23.92
CA ILE A 386 -63.68 13.79 -24.33
C ILE A 386 -64.01 12.32 -24.60
N GLY A 387 -63.15 11.61 -25.34
CA GLY A 387 -63.30 10.19 -25.61
C GLY A 387 -63.34 9.35 -24.33
N GLY A 388 -62.50 9.67 -23.34
CA GLY A 388 -62.50 9.00 -22.04
C GLY A 388 -63.81 9.20 -21.25
N VAL A 389 -64.37 10.41 -21.24
CA VAL A 389 -65.65 10.71 -20.56
C VAL A 389 -66.83 10.04 -21.27
N VAL A 390 -66.84 10.03 -22.60
CA VAL A 390 -67.87 9.34 -23.37
C VAL A 390 -67.81 7.84 -23.10
N GLN A 391 -66.62 7.24 -23.13
CA GLN A 391 -66.43 5.81 -22.89
C GLN A 391 -66.79 5.40 -21.45
N SER A 392 -66.52 6.24 -20.44
CA SER A 392 -66.91 5.94 -19.07
C SER A 392 -68.42 6.04 -18.86
N LYS A 393 -69.10 7.02 -19.46
CA LYS A 393 -70.57 7.10 -19.45
C LYS A 393 -71.22 5.93 -20.19
N LEU A 394 -70.64 5.50 -21.31
CA LEU A 394 -71.15 4.39 -22.13
C LEU A 394 -70.99 3.02 -21.46
N LYS A 395 -70.05 2.87 -20.52
CA LYS A 395 -69.90 1.66 -19.68
C LYS A 395 -70.80 1.65 -18.45
N ALA A 396 -71.29 2.82 -18.04
CA ALA A 396 -72.15 2.98 -16.87
C ALA A 396 -73.66 2.91 -17.22
N ALA A 397 -74.00 3.18 -18.48
CA ALA A 397 -75.30 2.89 -19.09
C ALA A 397 -75.31 1.45 -19.62
#